data_AF-A0A9D6I099-F1
#
_entry.id   AF-A0A9D6I099-F1
#
_cell.length_a   1.000
_cell.length_b   1.000
_cell.length_c   1.000
_cell.angle_alpha   90.00
_cell.angle_beta   90.00
_cell.angle_gamma   90.00
#
_symmetry.space_group_name_H-M   'P 1'
#
loop_
_entity.id
_entity.type
_entity.pdbx_description
1 polymer ?
#
loop_
_entity_poly.entity_id
_entity_poly.type
_entity_poly.pdbx_seq_one_letter_code
_entity_poly.pdbx_strand_id
1 'polypeptide(L)' 'MILRWKPPVDGGVPGVYKIQRKQEGSPWEDIGISTDTEELCSNQPRGVELYYRVFAVNKAGTGQPSATVTVVL' A
#
# COMPACT_ATOMS: atom_id res chain seq x y z
N MET A 1 7.50 -2.91 -10.23
CA MET A 1 6.59 -1.79 -10.51
C MET A 1 6.75 -0.75 -9.40
N ILE A 2 6.61 0.54 -9.69
CA ILE A 2 6.64 1.59 -8.65
C ILE A 2 5.19 1.94 -8.30
N LEU A 3 4.82 1.79 -7.04
CA LEU A 3 3.54 2.25 -6.51
C LEU A 3 3.71 3.68 -6.01
N ARG A 4 2.83 4.59 -6.43
CA ARG A 4 2.82 5.99 -5.99
C ARG A 4 1.45 6.32 -5.44
N TRP A 5 1.41 6.99 -4.29
CA TRP A 5 0.18 7.43 -3.67
C TRP A 5 0.29 8.89 -3.23
N LYS A 6 -0.81 9.45 -2.75
CA LYS A 6 -0.83 10.77 -2.13
C LYS A 6 -1.03 10.63 -0.62
N PRO A 7 -0.46 11.53 0.19
CA PRO A 7 -0.75 11.57 1.61
C PRO A 7 -2.26 11.78 1.84
N PRO A 8 -2.84 11.23 2.92
CA PRO A 8 -4.21 11.50 3.29
C PRO A 8 -4.38 12.99 3.62
N VAL A 9 -5.55 13.53 3.28
CA VAL A 9 -5.90 14.93 3.59
C VAL A 9 -6.28 15.08 5.07
N ASP A 10 -6.87 14.03 5.64
CA ASP A 10 -7.39 14.00 7.00
C ASP A 10 -6.60 13.01 7.90
N GLY A 11 -6.57 13.25 9.21
CA GLY A 11 -5.98 12.31 10.18
C GLY A 11 -4.54 12.62 10.62
N GLY A 12 -4.02 13.81 10.29
CA GLY A 12 -2.69 14.28 10.72
C GLY A 12 -1.54 13.86 9.80
N VAL A 13 -0.32 14.30 10.13
CA VAL A 13 0.88 14.01 9.31
C VAL A 13 1.28 12.54 9.48
N PRO A 14 1.28 11.72 8.41
CA PRO A 14 1.76 10.34 8.46
C PRO A 14 3.25 10.32 8.82
N GLY A 15 3.64 9.41 9.72
CA GLY A 15 5.06 9.12 9.97
C GLY A 15 5.61 8.10 8.98
N VAL A 16 4.82 7.07 8.68
CA VAL A 16 5.14 6.03 7.69
C VAL A 16 3.88 5.58 6.97
N TYR A 17 4.05 4.88 5.87
CA TYR A 17 3.01 4.24 5.08
C TYR A 17 3.22 2.74 5.09
N LYS A 18 2.18 1.97 5.37
CA LYS A 18 2.19 0.52 5.31
C LYS A 18 1.58 0.06 4.00
N ILE A 19 2.29 -0.74 3.22
CA ILE A 19 1.84 -1.23 1.93
C ILE A 19 1.40 -2.68 2.10
N GLN A 20 0.19 -2.97 1.65
CA GLN A 20 -0.34 -4.32 1.61
C GLN A 20 -0.66 -4.75 0.18
N ARG A 21 -0.49 -6.05 -0.06
CA ARG A 21 -0.80 -6.71 -1.32
C ARG A 21 -1.68 -7.92 -1.06
N LYS A 22 -2.58 -8.24 -1.98
CA LYS A 22 -3.19 -9.56 -2.05
C LYS A 22 -3.37 -10.01 -3.49
N GLN A 23 -3.58 -11.30 -3.67
CA GLN A 23 -4.15 -11.87 -4.89
C GLN A 23 -5.67 -12.00 -4.74
N GLU A 24 -6.37 -12.22 -5.85
CA GLU A 24 -7.79 -12.58 -5.79
C GLU A 24 -7.98 -13.84 -4.93
N GLY A 25 -9.00 -13.83 -4.06
CA GLY A 25 -9.27 -14.93 -3.13
C GLY A 25 -8.24 -15.12 -2.00
N SER A 26 -7.17 -14.32 -1.93
CA SER A 26 -6.12 -14.42 -0.91
C SER A 26 -6.27 -13.36 0.19
N PRO A 27 -5.77 -13.61 1.41
CA PRO A 27 -5.71 -12.59 2.45
C PRO A 27 -4.73 -11.47 2.08
N TRP A 28 -4.87 -10.32 2.73
CA TRP A 28 -3.92 -9.22 2.62
C TRP A 28 -2.63 -9.54 3.36
N GLU A 29 -1.52 -9.32 2.68
CA GLU A 29 -0.17 -9.49 3.19
C GLU A 29 0.53 -8.15 3.26
N ASP A 30 1.29 -7.94 4.34
CA ASP A 30 2.17 -6.79 4.47
C ASP A 30 3.41 -7.00 3.62
N ILE A 31 3.62 -6.12 2.64
CA ILE A 31 4.74 -6.24 1.70
C ILE A 31 5.82 -5.19 1.92
N GLY A 32 5.53 -4.13 2.68
CA GLY A 32 6.48 -3.06 2.90
C GLY A 32 5.97 -1.96 3.81
N ILE A 33 6.92 -1.14 4.26
CA ILE A 33 6.69 0.12 4.95
C ILE A 33 7.57 1.16 4.27
N SER A 34 7.00 2.30 3.88
CA SER A 34 7.71 3.42 3.26
C SER A 34 7.53 4.69 4.09
N THR A 35 8.58 5.49 4.24
CA THR A 35 8.49 6.86 4.78
C THR A 35 8.03 7.86 3.72
N ASP A 36 8.14 7.49 2.45
CA ASP A 36 7.83 8.32 1.30
C ASP A 36 6.47 7.95 0.71
N THR A 37 6.00 8.75 -0.25
CA THR A 37 4.73 8.51 -0.96
C THR A 37 4.90 7.64 -2.21
N GLU A 38 6.03 6.94 -2.31
CA GLU A 38 6.30 5.95 -3.34
C GLU A 38 7.07 4.74 -2.77
N GLU A 39 6.86 3.58 -3.37
CA GLU A 39 7.58 2.35 -3.04
C GLU A 39 7.84 1.51 -4.30
N LEU A 40 9.05 0.98 -4.40
CA LEU A 40 9.40 -0.02 -5.39
C LEU A 40 8.93 -1.40 -4.95
N CYS A 41 7.74 -1.78 -5.39
CA CYS A 41 7.22 -3.12 -5.16
C CYS A 41 7.95 -4.13 -6.07
N SER A 42 8.94 -4.82 -5.51
CA SER A 42 9.78 -5.83 -6.17
C SER A 42 9.23 -7.25 -5.98
N ASN A 43 9.73 -8.21 -6.79
CA ASN A 43 9.37 -9.64 -6.69
C ASN A 43 7.86 -9.93 -6.74
N GLN A 44 7.17 -9.28 -7.69
CA GLN A 44 5.74 -9.50 -7.91
C GLN A 44 5.53 -10.68 -8.86
N PRO A 45 4.60 -11.61 -8.56
CA PRO A 45 4.22 -12.64 -9.51
C PRO A 45 3.61 -11.99 -10.76
N ARG A 46 4.01 -12.48 -11.94
CA ARG A 46 3.52 -12.01 -13.25
C ARG A 46 2.32 -12.83 -13.70
N GLY A 47 1.43 -12.24 -14.49
CA GLY A 47 0.26 -12.93 -15.03
C GLY A 47 -0.85 -13.20 -14.02
N VAL A 48 -0.83 -12.55 -12.84
CA VAL A 48 -1.90 -12.61 -11.84
C VAL A 48 -2.38 -11.22 -11.47
N GLU A 49 -3.65 -11.11 -11.11
CA GLU A 49 -4.22 -9.87 -10.57
C GLU A 49 -3.77 -9.66 -9.13
N LEU A 50 -3.05 -8.56 -8.91
CA LEU A 50 -2.59 -8.13 -7.61
C LEU A 50 -3.33 -6.87 -7.19
N TYR A 51 -3.84 -6.87 -5.97
CA TYR A 51 -4.49 -5.73 -5.36
C TYR A 51 -3.54 -5.10 -4.34
N TYR A 52 -3.36 -3.80 -4.44
CA TYR A 52 -2.50 -3.01 -3.57
C TYR A 52 -3.33 -2.00 -2.80
N ARG A 53 -3.01 -1.81 -1.52
CA ARG A 53 -3.54 -0.72 -0.71
C ARG A 53 -2.46 -0.18 0.22
N VAL A 54 -2.58 1.10 0.55
CA VAL A 54 -1.62 1.80 1.42
C VAL A 54 -2.34 2.35 2.63
N PHE A 55 -1.73 2.25 3.80
CA PHE A 55 -2.24 2.83 5.04
C PHE A 55 -1.27 3.89 5.55
N ALA A 56 -1.78 5.05 5.91
CA ALA A 56 -0.99 6.03 6.65
C ALA A 56 -0.90 5.60 8.12
N VAL A 57 0.28 5.64 8.70
CA VAL A 57 0.52 5.30 10.11
C VAL A 57 1.21 6.48 10.79
N ASN A 58 0.66 6.92 11.91
CA ASN A 58 1.20 7.99 12.74
C ASN A 58 1.21 7.58 14.22
N LYS A 59 1.57 8.51 15.11
CA LYS A 59 1.63 8.25 16.57
C LYS A 59 0.29 7.84 17.18
N ALA A 60 -0.84 8.22 16.56
CA ALA A 60 -2.17 7.83 17.02
C ALA A 60 -2.56 6.43 16.56
N GLY A 61 -1.93 5.91 15.51
CA GLY A 61 -2.13 4.55 15.02
C GLY A 61 -2.17 4.47 13.49
N THR A 62 -2.84 3.42 12.99
CA THR A 62 -3.05 3.21 11.55
C THR A 62 -4.33 3.88 11.10
N GLY A 63 -4.24 4.76 10.11
CA GLY A 63 -5.36 5.43 9.48
C GLY A 63 -6.14 4.55 8.51
N GLN A 64 -7.08 5.15 7.79
CA GLN A 64 -7.88 4.45 6.79
C GLN A 64 -7.01 4.00 5.58
N PRO A 65 -7.35 2.86 4.94
CA PRO A 65 -6.71 2.43 3.72
C PRO A 65 -6.98 3.40 2.56
N SER A 66 -6.01 3.51 1.66
CA SER A 66 -6.20 4.13 0.35
C SER A 66 -7.21 3.34 -0.48
N ALA A 67 -7.63 3.93 -1.61
CA ALA A 67 -8.25 3.17 -2.68
C ALA A 67 -7.36 1.98 -3.05
N THR A 68 -8.00 0.82 -3.27
CA THR A 68 -7.31 -0.37 -3.73
C THR A 68 -6.99 -0.21 -5.21
N VAL A 69 -5.73 -0.44 -5.58
CA VAL A 69 -5.28 -0.41 -6.96
C VAL A 69 -5.07 -1.84 -7.44
N THR A 70 -5.71 -2.21 -8.55
CA THR A 70 -5.50 -3.51 -9.20
C THR A 70 -4.40 -3.37 -10.25
N VAL A 71 -3.47 -4.31 -10.24
CA VAL A 71 -2.33 -4.37 -11.15
C VAL A 71 -2.27 -5.77 -11.76
N VAL A 72 -2.11 -5.82 -13.08
CA VAL A 72 -1.73 -7.03 -13.82
C VAL A 72 -0.38 -6.76 -14.47
N LEU A 73 0.58 -7.64 -14.21
CA LEU A 73 1.99 -7.54 -14.64
C LEU A 73 2.31 -8.46 -15.80
#